data_AF-A0AA87K462-F1
#
_entry.id   AF-A0AA87K462-F1
#
_cell.length_a   1.000
_cell.length_b   1.000
_cell.length_c   1.000
_cell.angle_alpha   90.00
_cell.angle_beta   90.00
_cell.angle_gamma   90.00
#
_symmetry.space_group_name_H-M   'P 1'
#
loop_
_entity.id
_entity.type
_entity.pdbx_description
1 polymer ?
#
loop_
_entity_poly.entity_id
_entity_poly.type
_entity_poly.pdbx_seq_one_letter_code
_entity_poly.pdbx_strand_id
1 'polypeptide(L)' 'MSDVFAFGYGSSRAEMQLKRLNRHGIIAGATGTGKTVTLKVLAEQLSDAGIPILILSVPLLSVPRFRV' A
#
# COMPACT_ATOMS: atom_id res chain seq x y z
N MET A 1 17.75 7.47 -8.61
CA MET A 1 16.44 6.80 -8.44
C MET A 1 16.47 6.15 -7.06
N SER A 2 15.81 6.71 -6.06
CA SER A 2 15.78 6.09 -4.74
C SER A 2 14.78 4.93 -4.78
N ASP A 3 15.28 3.69 -4.66
CA ASP A 3 14.47 2.46 -4.57
C ASP A 3 13.68 2.36 -3.26
N VAL A 4 13.31 3.50 -2.65
CA VAL A 4 12.70 3.59 -1.32
C VAL A 4 11.32 4.21 -1.48
N PHE A 5 10.33 3.51 -0.95
CA PHE A 5 8.95 3.92 -0.92
C PHE A 5 8.55 4.22 0.52
N ALA A 6 7.96 5.40 0.76
CA ALA A 6 7.58 5.89 2.08
C ALA A 6 6.04 5.87 2.25
N PHE A 7 5.58 5.39 3.39
CA PHE A 7 4.16 5.28 3.75
C PHE A 7 3.90 5.62 5.22
N GLY A 8 2.64 5.93 5.53
CA GLY A 8 2.21 6.31 6.88
C GLY A 8 2.39 7.79 7.22
N TYR A 9 1.67 8.24 8.25
CA TYR A 9 1.59 9.64 8.69
C TYR A 9 2.08 9.85 10.13
N GLY A 10 2.93 8.94 10.64
CA GLY A 10 3.53 9.08 11.96
C GLY A 10 4.57 10.19 12.05
N SER A 11 5.13 10.41 13.25
CA SER A 11 6.23 11.37 13.48
C SER A 11 7.47 11.08 12.63
N SER A 12 7.69 9.81 12.30
CA SER A 12 8.57 9.38 11.21
C SER A 12 7.75 8.63 10.18
N ARG A 13 8.06 8.84 8.89
CA ARG A 13 7.49 8.02 7.82
C ARG A 13 8.07 6.61 7.91
N ALA A 14 7.24 5.61 7.65
CA ALA A 14 7.70 4.25 7.47
C ALA A 14 8.27 4.14 6.05
N GLU A 15 9.47 3.59 5.92
CA GLU A 15 10.15 3.46 4.64
C GLU A 15 10.45 2.00 4.34
N MET A 16 10.26 1.60 3.08
CA MET A 16 10.58 0.26 2.62
C MET A 16 11.35 0.34 1.30
N GLN A 17 12.37 -0.51 1.16
CA GLN A 17 13.08 -0.66 -0.10
C GLN A 17 12.25 -1.51 -1.06
N LEU A 18 12.03 -1.05 -2.29
CA LEU A 18 11.31 -1.76 -3.34
C LEU A 18 11.90 -3.16 -3.59
N LYS A 19 13.24 -3.28 -3.55
CA LYS A 19 13.96 -4.56 -3.69
C LYS A 19 13.63 -5.59 -2.59
N ARG A 20 13.09 -5.15 -1.44
CA ARG A 20 12.70 -6.03 -0.32
C ARG A 20 11.23 -6.45 -0.36
N LEU A 21 10.42 -5.92 -1.30
CA LEU A 21 9.01 -6.26 -1.42
C LEU A 21 8.75 -7.71 -1.85
N ASN A 22 9.76 -8.39 -2.41
CA ASN A 22 9.68 -9.82 -2.76
C ASN A 22 9.66 -10.77 -1.55
N ARG A 23 9.71 -10.25 -0.31
CA ARG A 23 9.76 -11.06 0.93
C ARG A 23 8.41 -11.42 1.53
N HIS A 24 7.31 -11.15 0.83
CA HIS A 24 5.94 -11.22 1.37
C HIS A 24 5.72 -10.28 2.56
N GLY A 25 4.57 -9.63 2.58
CA GLY A 25 4.15 -8.73 3.66
C GLY A 25 2.82 -9.18 4.23
N ILE A 26 2.58 -8.86 5.51
CA ILE A 26 1.31 -9.13 6.19
C ILE A 26 0.78 -7.80 6.72
N ILE A 27 -0.47 -7.49 6.41
CA ILE A 27 -1.21 -6.37 7.00
C ILE A 27 -2.29 -6.96 7.90
N ALA A 28 -2.06 -6.88 9.21
CA ALA A 28 -2.95 -7.39 10.24
C ALA A 28 -3.61 -6.26 11.04
N GLY A 29 -4.75 -6.54 11.67
CA GLY A 29 -5.52 -5.58 12.45
C GLY A 29 -6.99 -6.01 12.62
N ALA A 30 -7.73 -5.33 13.51
CA ALA A 30 -9.16 -5.57 13.71
C ALA A 30 -10.02 -4.96 12.58
N THR A 31 -11.31 -5.29 12.52
CA THR A 31 -12.23 -4.65 11.57
C THR A 31 -12.31 -3.15 11.88
N GLY A 32 -12.33 -2.31 10.85
CA GLY A 32 -12.34 -0.86 11.01
C GLY A 32 -10.96 -0.21 11.23
N THR A 33 -9.86 -0.98 11.38
CA THR A 33 -8.50 -0.41 11.54
C THR A 33 -7.82 -0.06 10.21
N GLY A 34 -8.58 0.03 9.11
CA GLY A 34 -8.07 0.50 7.83
C GLY A 34 -7.28 -0.50 6.97
N LYS A 35 -7.27 -1.81 7.28
CA LYS A 35 -6.52 -2.82 6.48
C LYS A 35 -6.74 -2.71 4.96
N THR A 36 -8.00 -2.63 4.53
CA THR A 36 -8.37 -2.51 3.10
C THR A 36 -7.88 -1.19 2.51
N VAL A 37 -7.97 -0.10 3.26
CA VAL A 37 -7.47 1.22 2.84
C VAL A 37 -5.94 1.20 2.72
N THR A 38 -5.24 0.60 3.68
CA THR A 38 -3.79 0.45 3.63
C THR A 38 -3.34 -0.33 2.40
N LEU A 39 -3.99 -1.46 2.08
CA LEU A 39 -3.69 -2.22 0.86
C LEU A 39 -3.88 -1.39 -0.41
N LYS A 40 -4.96 -0.60 -0.47
CA LYS A 40 -5.27 0.24 -1.62
C LYS A 40 -4.22 1.33 -1.84
N VAL A 41 -3.86 2.06 -0.77
CA VAL A 41 -2.84 3.12 -0.82
C VAL A 41 -1.48 2.55 -1.22
N LEU A 42 -1.06 1.42 -0.65
CA LEU A 42 0.18 0.77 -1.04
C LEU A 42 0.20 0.40 -2.52
N ALA A 43 -0.90 -0.13 -3.03
CA ALA A 43 -0.97 -0.53 -4.43
C ALA A 43 -1.00 0.65 -5.40
N GLU A 44 -1.66 1.76 -5.07
CA GLU A 44 -1.60 2.99 -5.86
C GLU A 44 -0.16 3.49 -5.96
N GLN A 45 0.54 3.57 -4.84
CA GLN A 45 1.91 4.06 -4.83
C GLN A 45 2.91 3.12 -5.53
N LEU A 46 2.65 1.81 -5.52
CA LEU A 46 3.43 0.84 -6.29
C LEU A 46 3.11 0.91 -7.80
N SER A 47 1.85 1.13 -8.17
CA SER A 47 1.45 1.38 -9.57
C SER A 47 2.10 2.67 -10.12
N ASP A 48 2.09 3.75 -9.32
CA ASP A 48 2.77 5.02 -9.65
C ASP A 48 4.28 4.85 -9.83
N ALA A 49 4.89 3.89 -9.13
CA ALA A 49 6.30 3.51 -9.28
C ALA A 49 6.56 2.61 -10.51
N GLY A 50 5.52 2.31 -11.31
CA GLY A 50 5.60 1.45 -12.49
C GLY A 50 5.65 -0.05 -12.18
N ILE A 51 5.31 -0.46 -10.94
CA ILE A 51 5.30 -1.86 -10.53
C ILE A 51 3.91 -2.45 -10.77
N PRO A 52 3.78 -3.51 -11.60
CA PRO A 52 2.48 -4.15 -11.81
C PRO A 52 2.00 -4.79 -10.50
N ILE A 53 0.75 -4.51 -10.12
CA ILE A 53 0.16 -5.00 -8.87
C ILE A 53 -1.21 -5.62 -9.10
N LEU A 54 -1.48 -6.70 -8.37
CA LEU A 54 -2.79 -7.35 -8.30
C LEU A 54 -3.29 -7.25 -6.86
N ILE A 55 -4.51 -6.74 -6.67
CA ILE A 55 -5.17 -6.69 -5.36
C ILE A 55 -6.43 -7.56 -5.41
N LEU A 56 -6.56 -8.43 -4.42
CA LEU A 56 -7.79 -9.18 -4.15
C LEU A 56 -8.33 -8.71 -2.80
N SER A 57 -9.32 -7.82 -2.82
CA SER A 57 -9.94 -7.30 -1.60
C SER A 57 -11.42 -6.98 -1.82
N VAL A 58 -12.19 -6.93 -0.74
CA VAL A 58 -13.60 -6.53 -0.80
C VAL A 58 -13.73 -5.02 -1.07
N PRO A 59 -14.59 -4.59 -2.00
CA PRO A 59 -14.79 -3.18 -2.29
C PRO A 59 -15.29 -2.43 -1.04
N LEU A 60 -14.59 -1.37 -0.65
CA LEU A 60 -15.11 -0.44 0.35
C LEU A 60 -16.04 0.55 -0.35
N LEU A 61 -17.33 0.55 0.00
CA LEU A 61 -18.22 1.65 -0.36
C LEU A 61 -17.66 2.91 0.35
N SER A 62 -17.25 3.91 -0.44
CA SER A 62 -16.80 5.25 0.01
C SER A 62 -15.30 5.52 0.24
N VAL A 63 -14.39 5.09 -0.66
CA VAL A 63 -13.04 5.71 -0.74
C VAL A 63 -12.70 6.07 -2.19
N PRO A 64 -12.70 7.35 -2.57
CA PRO A 64 -12.46 7.76 -3.96
C PRO A 64 -11.01 7.49 -4.41
N ARG A 65 -10.93 7.21 -5.71
CA ARG A 65 -9.81 6.86 -6.62
C ARG A 65 -8.97 5.63 -6.32
N PHE A 66 -8.98 4.72 -7.29
CA PHE A 66 -7.90 3.84 -7.72
C PHE A 66 -7.78 4.16 -9.23
N ARG A 67 -6.61 4.52 -9.75
CA ARG A 67 -6.46 4.75 -11.20
C ARG A 67 -5.13 4.18 -11.66
N VAL A 68 -5.22 3.48 -12.80
CA VAL A 68 -4.24 2.66 -13.54
C VAL A 68 -3.73 1.42 -12.82
#